data_AF-A0A2V8T9T1-F1
#
_entry.id   AF-A0A2V8T9T1-F1
#
_cell.length_a   1.000
_cell.length_b   1.000
_cell.length_c   1.000
_cell.angle_alpha   90.00
_cell.angle_beta   90.00
_cell.angle_gamma   90.00
#
_symmetry.space_group_name_H-M   'P 1'
#
loop_
_entity.id
_entity.type
_entity.pdbx_description
1 polymer ?
#
loop_
_entity_poly.entity_id
_entity_poly.type
_entity_poly.pdbx_seq_one_letter_code
_entity_poly.pdbx_strand_id
1 'polypeptide(L)'
;MSYGKERRVAKRISYICEVQCEGSGISRLATRINDLSLTGAFIDSITCYPQGTILTLRFHIKDILIETTAEVRYSMQRMGMGLHFLDLQPDHVAALESLIEGKPMPLAPTSETPNDGDPKPEGPNIPDVLLGNFAVVSMFDVIQIIENNRLMGTLAVESRGAKGEIYFNDGQIVGANSRSSTGTEALKSFLGVTEGSFEFKRTAKQYPDNIGATSNMQLMMDLLRAKDEETAALR
;
A
#
# COMPACT_ATOMS: atom_id res chain seq x y z
N MET A 1 36.51 28.65 -8.96
CA MET A 1 35.24 28.63 -9.71
C MET A 1 34.42 27.44 -9.25
N SER A 2 33.21 27.71 -8.79
CA SER A 2 32.27 26.78 -8.15
C SER A 2 31.35 26.09 -9.16
N TYR A 3 31.12 24.80 -9.01
CA TYR A 3 29.83 24.08 -9.16
C TYR A 3 30.06 22.79 -8.34
N GLY A 4 29.51 22.57 -7.15
CA GLY A 4 28.14 22.73 -6.70
C GLY A 4 27.80 21.41 -6.02
N LYS A 5 28.31 21.22 -4.79
CA LYS A 5 28.22 19.98 -4.00
C LYS A 5 26.83 19.36 -4.11
N GLU A 6 26.80 18.11 -4.58
CA GLU A 6 25.63 17.25 -4.63
C GLU A 6 25.12 17.00 -3.20
N ARG A 7 24.29 17.94 -2.72
CA ARG A 7 23.64 17.94 -1.41
C ARG A 7 22.31 17.19 -1.45
N ARG A 8 22.32 15.92 -1.89
CA ARG A 8 21.11 15.08 -1.89
C ARG A 8 21.38 13.83 -1.05
N VAL A 9 21.20 13.97 0.26
CA VAL A 9 21.60 12.99 1.30
C VAL A 9 20.49 11.97 1.61
N ALA A 10 19.24 12.16 1.16
CA ALA A 10 18.14 11.24 1.49
C ALA A 10 17.33 10.84 0.23
N LYS A 11 17.14 9.53 0.03
CA LYS A 11 16.19 8.98 -0.95
C LYS A 11 14.78 9.45 -0.59
N ARG A 12 14.08 10.04 -1.54
CA ARG A 12 12.69 10.46 -1.39
C ARG A 12 11.80 9.36 -1.96
N ILE A 13 10.79 8.96 -1.21
CA ILE A 13 9.72 8.11 -1.70
C ILE A 13 8.46 8.97 -1.83
N SER A 14 7.72 8.78 -2.92
CA SER A 14 6.39 9.34 -3.03
C SER A 14 5.48 8.51 -2.12
N TYR A 15 5.11 9.08 -0.97
CA TYR A 15 4.29 8.42 0.05
C TYR A 15 3.17 9.36 0.43
N ILE A 16 1.97 9.06 -0.09
CA ILE A 16 0.78 9.86 0.12
C ILE A 16 0.13 9.42 1.42
N CYS A 17 0.27 10.25 2.46
CA CYS A 17 -0.41 10.01 3.72
C CYS A 17 -0.98 11.30 4.29
N GLU A 18 -2.08 11.16 5.03
CA GLU A 18 -2.64 12.27 5.78
C GLU A 18 -1.73 12.58 6.97
N VAL A 19 -1.34 13.85 7.06
CA VAL A 19 -0.59 14.38 8.18
C VAL A 19 -1.37 15.53 8.79
N GLN A 20 -1.42 15.51 10.10
CA GLN A 20 -1.91 16.63 10.87
C GLN A 20 -0.71 17.41 11.36
N CYS A 21 -0.69 18.68 10.96
CA CYS A 21 0.29 19.64 11.38
C CYS A 21 -0.35 20.52 12.45
N GLU A 22 0.28 20.60 13.61
CA GLU A 22 -0.09 21.54 14.67
C GLU A 22 1.10 22.43 14.95
N GLY A 23 0.90 23.74 15.02
CA GLY A 23 1.99 24.69 15.27
C GLY A 23 1.69 25.57 16.47
N SER A 24 2.73 26.08 17.10
CA SER A 24 2.57 26.97 18.25
C SER A 24 1.86 28.27 17.81
N GLY A 25 0.57 28.41 18.14
CA GLY A 25 -0.27 29.54 17.73
C GLY A 25 -0.90 29.41 16.33
N ILE A 26 -0.87 28.21 15.75
CA ILE A 26 -1.35 27.91 14.40
C ILE A 26 -2.50 26.90 14.50
N SER A 27 -3.60 27.15 13.79
CA SER A 27 -4.73 26.23 13.73
C SER A 27 -4.31 24.87 13.17
N ARG A 28 -4.79 23.78 13.77
CA ARG A 28 -4.53 22.40 13.33
C ARG A 28 -4.86 22.27 11.84
N LEU A 29 -3.83 21.98 11.05
CA LEU A 29 -3.89 21.85 9.62
C LEU A 29 -3.82 20.37 9.25
N ALA A 30 -4.89 19.83 8.67
CA ALA A 30 -4.85 18.52 8.05
C ALA A 30 -4.44 18.69 6.57
N THR A 31 -3.35 18.05 6.18
CA THR A 31 -2.78 18.10 4.84
C THR A 31 -2.27 16.71 4.45
N ARG A 32 -1.69 16.58 3.26
CA ARG A 32 -1.12 15.34 2.74
C ARG A 32 0.36 15.51 2.48
N ILE A 33 1.15 14.55 2.95
CA ILE A 33 2.55 14.41 2.53
C ILE A 33 2.52 13.83 1.12
N ASN A 34 3.26 14.41 0.18
CA ASN A 34 3.44 13.85 -1.16
C ASN A 34 4.78 13.11 -1.26
N ASP A 35 5.83 13.69 -0.68
CA ASP A 35 7.16 13.10 -0.67
C ASP A 35 7.67 12.99 0.76
N LEU A 36 8.02 11.77 1.16
CA LEU A 36 8.58 11.49 2.48
C LEU A 36 10.06 11.08 2.33
N SER A 37 10.89 11.56 3.24
CA SER A 37 12.33 11.29 3.30
C SER A 37 12.73 11.02 4.76
N LEU A 38 13.86 10.34 4.98
CA LEU A 38 14.38 10.07 6.33
C LEU A 38 14.57 11.35 7.16
N THR A 39 14.91 12.45 6.49
CA THR A 39 15.23 13.72 7.14
C THR A 39 14.13 14.77 6.98
N GLY A 40 13.03 14.48 6.30
CA GLY A 40 12.01 15.50 6.06
C GLY A 40 10.83 15.03 5.21
N ALA A 41 9.85 15.91 5.07
CA ALA A 41 8.62 15.64 4.33
C ALA A 41 8.26 16.85 3.47
N PHE A 42 7.63 16.60 2.33
CA PHE A 42 6.98 17.63 1.53
C PHE A 42 5.48 17.48 1.66
N ILE A 43 4.81 18.53 2.16
CA ILE A 43 3.36 18.56 2.31
C ILE A 43 2.74 19.48 1.28
N ASP A 44 1.65 19.04 0.66
CA ASP A 44 0.86 19.86 -0.25
C ASP A 44 -0.21 20.60 0.55
N SER A 45 0.07 21.88 0.81
CA SER A 45 -0.83 22.74 1.56
C SER A 45 -1.00 24.08 0.86
N ILE A 46 -2.26 24.50 0.75
CA ILE A 46 -2.65 25.84 0.31
C ILE A 46 -2.23 26.89 1.36
N THR A 47 -2.27 26.50 2.64
CA THR A 47 -1.82 27.31 3.78
C THR A 47 -0.35 27.04 4.02
N CYS A 48 0.52 27.97 3.60
CA CYS A 48 1.96 27.90 3.83
C CYS A 48 2.37 28.70 5.07
N TYR A 49 3.28 28.15 5.89
CA TYR A 49 3.85 28.85 7.05
C TYR A 49 5.23 29.42 6.71
N PRO A 50 5.68 30.48 7.39
CA PRO A 50 6.99 31.06 7.14
C PRO A 50 8.12 30.08 7.49
N GLN A 51 9.22 30.18 6.75
CA GLN A 51 10.44 29.40 7.03
C GLN A 51 10.91 29.64 8.47
N GLY A 52 11.32 28.59 9.17
CA GLY A 52 11.69 28.63 10.59
C GLY A 52 10.55 28.30 11.55
N THR A 53 9.32 28.12 11.05
CA THR A 53 8.19 27.69 11.89
C THR A 53 8.35 26.22 12.25
N ILE A 54 8.25 25.91 13.55
CA ILE A 54 8.22 24.54 14.04
C ILE A 54 6.76 24.07 14.10
N LEU A 55 6.52 22.93 13.47
CA LEU A 55 5.23 22.25 13.39
C LEU A 55 5.39 20.84 13.95
N THR A 56 4.48 20.44 14.84
CA THR A 56 4.30 19.06 15.24
C THR A 56 3.54 18.33 14.16
N LEU A 57 4.18 17.35 13.56
CA LEU A 57 3.61 16.47 12.55
C LEU A 57 3.14 15.20 13.22
N ARG A 58 1.88 14.85 12.95
CA ARG A 58 1.27 13.63 13.41
C ARG A 58 0.66 12.90 12.22
N PHE A 59 1.24 11.76 11.87
CA PHE A 59 0.85 10.99 10.70
C PHE A 59 0.99 9.50 10.97
N HIS A 60 0.29 8.70 10.17
CA HIS A 60 0.32 7.25 10.30
C HIS A 60 1.17 6.64 9.17
N ILE A 61 2.13 5.78 9.54
CA ILE A 61 2.92 4.97 8.60
C ILE A 61 2.57 3.50 8.79
N LYS A 62 2.02 2.84 7.75
CA LYS A 62 1.69 1.40 7.66
C LYS A 62 0.72 0.83 8.72
N ASP A 63 0.85 1.22 9.99
CA ASP A 63 -0.12 1.12 11.10
C ASP A 63 0.40 1.87 12.37
N ILE A 64 1.56 2.51 12.28
CA ILE A 64 2.25 3.18 13.39
C ILE A 64 1.93 4.66 13.35
N LEU A 65 1.40 5.18 14.46
CA LEU A 65 1.30 6.60 14.70
C LEU A 65 2.70 7.17 14.96
N ILE A 66 3.15 8.06 14.08
CA ILE A 66 4.39 8.82 14.25
C ILE A 66 4.03 10.25 14.63
N GLU A 67 4.61 10.69 15.74
CA GLU A 67 4.54 12.07 16.21
C GLU A 67 5.97 12.61 16.26
N THR A 68 6.23 13.69 15.50
CA THR A 68 7.56 14.27 15.37
C THR A 68 7.46 15.77 15.14
N THR A 69 8.44 16.54 15.58
CA THR A 69 8.51 17.98 15.28
C THR A 69 9.32 18.22 14.02
N ALA A 70 8.88 19.18 13.20
CA ALA A 70 9.55 19.57 11.97
C ALA A 70 9.57 21.08 11.77
N GLU A 71 10.67 21.58 11.22
CA GLU A 71 10.84 22.98 10.84
C GLU A 71 10.51 23.18 9.36
N VAL A 72 9.79 24.26 9.05
CA VAL A 72 9.58 24.69 7.66
C VAL A 72 10.90 25.19 7.08
N ARG A 73 11.44 24.46 6.11
CA ARG A 73 12.69 24.78 5.42
C ARG A 73 12.48 25.70 4.22
N TYR A 74 11.37 25.53 3.51
CA TYR A 74 10.96 26.39 2.39
C TYR A 74 9.47 26.19 2.11
N SER A 75 8.82 27.22 1.57
CA SER A 75 7.42 27.18 1.15
C SER A 75 7.30 27.58 -0.32
N MET A 76 6.47 26.88 -1.09
CA MET A 76 6.15 27.16 -2.48
C MET A 76 4.67 27.53 -2.60
N GLN A 77 4.40 28.76 -3.06
CA GLN A 77 3.03 29.26 -3.21
C GLN A 77 2.23 28.38 -4.18
N ARG A 78 1.03 27.96 -3.77
CA ARG A 78 0.11 27.04 -4.48
C ARG A 78 0.59 25.59 -4.67
N MET A 79 1.74 25.21 -4.11
CA MET A 79 2.35 23.89 -4.37
C MET A 79 2.73 23.15 -3.08
N GLY A 80 2.92 23.84 -1.96
CA GLY A 80 3.14 23.22 -0.65
C GLY A 80 4.36 23.74 0.09
N MET A 81 4.86 23.00 1.07
CA MET A 81 6.06 23.36 1.82
C MET A 81 6.92 22.15 2.18
N GLY A 82 8.23 22.36 2.19
CA GLY A 82 9.22 21.40 2.62
C GLY A 82 9.53 21.53 4.09
N LEU A 83 9.40 20.43 4.81
CA LEU A 83 9.61 20.29 6.24
C LEU A 83 10.85 19.46 6.52
N HIS A 84 11.58 19.80 7.57
CA HIS A 84 12.74 19.05 8.07
C HIS A 84 12.49 18.57 9.48
N PHE A 85 12.61 17.27 9.73
CA PHE A 85 12.39 16.70 11.06
C PHE A 85 13.48 17.16 12.02
N LEU A 86 13.10 17.69 13.18
CA LEU A 86 14.00 18.16 14.23
C LEU A 86 14.17 17.11 15.33
N ASP A 87 13.07 16.47 15.73
CA ASP A 87 13.04 15.48 16.81
C ASP A 87 12.29 14.24 16.35
N LEU A 88 13.05 13.22 15.94
CA LEU A 88 12.51 11.98 15.42
C LEU A 88 13.15 10.82 16.19
N GLN A 89 12.33 10.10 16.95
CA GLN A 89 12.81 9.01 17.79
C GLN A 89 13.44 7.90 16.94
N PRO A 90 14.49 7.20 17.44
CA PRO A 90 15.15 6.13 16.70
C PRO A 90 14.17 5.02 16.25
N ASP A 91 13.15 4.71 17.04
CA ASP A 91 12.07 3.79 16.65
C ASP A 91 11.26 4.30 15.44
N HIS A 92 10.98 5.61 15.39
CA HIS A 92 10.31 6.24 14.25
C HIS A 92 11.24 6.34 13.04
N VAL A 93 12.54 6.60 13.24
CA VAL A 93 13.55 6.61 12.18
C VAL A 93 13.60 5.23 11.53
N ALA A 94 13.65 4.16 12.31
CA ALA A 94 13.63 2.79 11.79
C ALA A 94 12.35 2.46 11.00
N ALA A 95 11.19 2.98 11.44
CA ALA A 95 9.93 2.84 10.72
C ALA A 95 9.94 3.60 9.37
N LEU A 96 10.47 4.83 9.36
CA LEU A 96 10.67 5.63 8.15
C LEU A 96 11.70 4.99 7.22
N GLU A 97 12.79 4.46 7.76
CA GLU A 97 13.84 3.76 7.01
C GLU A 97 13.30 2.48 6.38
N SER A 98 12.55 1.67 7.13
CA SER A 98 11.85 0.48 6.60
C SER A 98 10.81 0.85 5.54
N LEU A 99 10.18 2.01 5.65
CA LEU A 99 9.30 2.53 4.61
C LEU A 99 10.08 2.96 3.35
N ILE A 100 11.26 3.58 3.50
CA ILE A 100 12.07 4.14 2.42
C ILE A 100 12.94 3.10 1.70
N GLU A 101 13.51 2.12 2.42
CA GLU A 101 14.26 1.00 1.83
C GLU A 101 13.37 -0.12 1.30
N GLY A 102 12.11 -0.15 1.72
CA GLY A 102 11.16 -1.22 1.40
C GLY A 102 11.51 -2.58 2.02
N LYS A 103 12.46 -2.66 2.96
CA LYS A 103 12.74 -3.88 3.72
C LYS A 103 11.71 -4.08 4.84
N PRO A 104 11.31 -5.33 5.15
CA PRO A 104 10.51 -5.61 6.35
C PRO A 104 11.25 -5.14 7.61
N MET A 105 10.49 -4.68 8.62
CA MET A 105 11.01 -4.13 9.88
C MET A 105 12.12 -5.00 10.48
N PRO A 106 13.20 -4.41 11.04
CA PRO A 106 14.04 -5.15 11.94
C PRO A 106 13.25 -5.40 13.23
N LEU A 107 12.83 -6.66 13.40
CA LEU A 107 12.48 -7.19 14.71
C LEU A 107 13.64 -6.88 15.68
N ALA A 108 13.31 -6.47 16.90
CA ALA A 108 14.25 -6.18 17.97
C ALA A 108 15.39 -7.23 18.07
N PRO A 109 16.61 -6.84 18.50
CA PRO A 109 17.78 -7.69 18.41
C PRO A 109 17.63 -8.89 19.34
N THR A 110 17.33 -10.06 18.78
CA THR A 110 17.59 -11.33 19.45
C THR A 110 18.67 -12.01 18.64
N SER A 111 19.86 -11.88 19.19
CA SER A 111 21.16 -12.27 18.67
C SER A 111 21.26 -13.75 18.38
N GLU A 112 21.30 -14.18 17.10
CA GLU A 112 21.93 -15.45 16.66
C GLU A 112 22.45 -15.31 15.21
N THR A 113 23.77 -15.41 15.03
CA THR A 113 24.53 -15.51 13.76
C THR A 113 24.50 -16.93 13.16
N PRO A 114 25.19 -17.24 12.04
CA PRO A 114 24.93 -17.05 10.61
C PRO A 114 24.80 -18.41 9.85
N ASN A 115 24.91 -18.41 8.51
CA ASN A 115 25.02 -19.53 7.52
C ASN A 115 23.69 -20.02 6.87
N ASP A 116 23.59 -20.35 5.58
CA ASP A 116 24.51 -20.36 4.41
C ASP A 116 23.64 -20.50 3.12
N GLY A 117 24.15 -20.05 1.97
CA GLY A 117 23.82 -20.53 0.61
C GLY A 117 22.39 -20.44 0.04
N ASP A 118 22.07 -19.37 -0.69
CA ASP A 118 22.04 -19.33 -2.17
C ASP A 118 21.27 -18.11 -2.71
N PRO A 119 21.68 -17.52 -3.84
CA PRO A 119 21.21 -16.22 -4.32
C PRO A 119 20.00 -16.35 -5.25
N LYS A 120 19.04 -15.44 -5.16
CA LYS A 120 18.19 -15.12 -6.32
C LYS A 120 17.98 -13.62 -6.45
N PRO A 121 18.34 -13.01 -7.60
CA PRO A 121 18.40 -11.57 -7.76
C PRO A 121 17.07 -11.00 -8.34
N GLU A 122 16.94 -9.67 -8.23
CA GLU A 122 16.03 -8.75 -8.95
C GLU A 122 14.56 -8.70 -8.46
N GLY A 123 13.97 -7.57 -8.05
CA GLY A 123 14.30 -6.15 -8.24
C GLY A 123 13.54 -5.23 -7.25
N PRO A 124 13.38 -3.92 -7.53
CA PRO A 124 13.20 -2.86 -6.54
C PRO A 124 11.81 -2.84 -5.87
N ASN A 125 11.81 -2.64 -4.56
CA ASN A 125 10.64 -2.41 -3.71
C ASN A 125 9.84 -1.17 -4.15
N ILE A 126 8.52 -1.34 -4.34
CA ILE A 126 7.52 -0.25 -4.39
C ILE A 126 6.33 -0.71 -3.51
N PRO A 127 5.79 0.12 -2.59
CA PRO A 127 4.64 -0.28 -1.77
C PRO A 127 3.38 -0.23 -2.63
N ASP A 128 3.07 -1.36 -3.27
CA ASP A 128 1.98 -1.49 -4.22
C ASP A 128 1.04 -2.65 -3.84
N VAL A 129 0.72 -2.71 -2.54
CA VAL A 129 0.10 -3.88 -1.92
C VAL A 129 -1.15 -3.51 -1.12
N LEU A 130 -2.29 -4.14 -1.41
CA LEU A 130 -3.52 -4.05 -0.62
C LEU A 130 -3.58 -5.27 0.33
N LEU A 131 -3.50 -5.06 1.63
CA LEU A 131 -3.52 -6.12 2.65
C LEU A 131 -4.76 -5.98 3.53
N GLY A 132 -5.40 -7.09 3.87
CA GLY A 132 -6.54 -7.05 4.78
C GLY A 132 -7.12 -8.41 5.10
N ASN A 133 -8.28 -8.40 5.75
CA ASN A 133 -8.99 -9.59 6.19
C ASN A 133 -10.44 -9.59 5.69
N PHE A 134 -10.89 -10.73 5.17
CA PHE A 134 -12.25 -10.92 4.65
C PHE A 134 -13.35 -10.84 5.70
N ALA A 135 -13.01 -10.99 6.99
CA ALA A 135 -13.93 -10.77 8.09
C ALA A 135 -14.30 -9.29 8.28
N VAL A 136 -13.51 -8.37 7.71
CA VAL A 136 -13.70 -6.91 7.84
C VAL A 136 -14.12 -6.29 6.51
N VAL A 137 -13.53 -6.75 5.39
CA VAL A 137 -13.79 -6.23 4.05
C VAL A 137 -14.25 -7.37 3.16
N SER A 138 -15.39 -7.23 2.48
CA SER A 138 -15.88 -8.30 1.61
C SER A 138 -14.99 -8.45 0.37
N MET A 139 -14.93 -9.67 -0.19
CA MET A 139 -14.26 -9.92 -1.47
C MET A 139 -14.76 -8.99 -2.58
N PHE A 140 -16.05 -8.63 -2.56
CA PHE A 140 -16.67 -7.72 -3.51
C PHE A 140 -16.11 -6.31 -3.39
N ASP A 141 -15.97 -5.80 -2.17
CA ASP A 141 -15.41 -4.46 -1.95
C ASP A 141 -13.95 -4.39 -2.41
N VAL A 142 -13.16 -5.44 -2.15
CA VAL A 142 -11.77 -5.54 -2.62
C VAL A 142 -11.70 -5.52 -4.14
N ILE A 143 -12.53 -6.32 -4.81
CA ILE A 143 -12.60 -6.37 -6.28
C ILE A 143 -13.05 -5.02 -6.85
N GLN A 144 -14.04 -4.36 -6.24
CA GLN A 144 -14.50 -3.04 -6.68
C GLN A 144 -13.45 -1.96 -6.52
N ILE A 145 -12.66 -1.99 -5.44
CA ILE A 145 -11.53 -1.07 -5.27
C ILE A 145 -10.51 -1.28 -6.40
N ILE A 146 -10.18 -2.53 -6.73
CA ILE A 146 -9.25 -2.86 -7.81
C ILE A 146 -9.79 -2.41 -9.17
N GLU A 147 -11.09 -2.63 -9.44
CA GLU A 147 -11.76 -2.23 -10.67
C GLU A 147 -11.82 -0.71 -10.84
N ASN A 148 -12.31 0.01 -9.83
CA ASN A 148 -12.47 1.47 -9.88
C ASN A 148 -11.13 2.20 -10.04
N ASN A 149 -10.06 1.66 -9.44
CA ASN A 149 -8.73 2.23 -9.57
C ASN A 149 -7.97 1.69 -10.79
N ARG A 150 -8.56 0.77 -11.57
CA ARG A 150 -7.93 0.11 -12.73
C ARG A 150 -6.58 -0.55 -12.40
N LEU A 151 -6.51 -1.23 -11.26
CA LEU A 151 -5.24 -1.80 -10.81
C LEU A 151 -4.88 -3.06 -11.61
N MET A 152 -3.61 -3.18 -11.97
CA MET A 152 -3.04 -4.38 -12.58
C MET A 152 -2.24 -5.13 -11.51
N GLY A 153 -2.55 -6.42 -11.29
CA GLY A 153 -1.99 -7.13 -10.15
C GLY A 153 -2.53 -8.53 -9.92
N THR A 154 -2.07 -9.11 -8.81
CA THR A 154 -2.51 -10.42 -8.31
C THR A 154 -3.08 -10.26 -6.93
N LEU A 155 -4.34 -10.66 -6.72
CA LEU A 155 -4.97 -10.78 -5.40
C LEU A 155 -4.79 -12.21 -4.89
N ALA A 156 -3.90 -12.39 -3.94
CA ALA A 156 -3.79 -13.62 -3.17
C ALA A 156 -4.90 -13.69 -2.11
N VAL A 157 -5.54 -14.84 -2.03
CA VAL A 157 -6.63 -15.17 -1.11
C VAL A 157 -6.18 -16.33 -0.25
N GLU A 158 -6.20 -16.17 1.06
CA GLU A 158 -5.86 -17.22 2.01
C GLU A 158 -6.91 -17.35 3.09
N SER A 159 -7.62 -18.48 3.08
CA SER A 159 -8.66 -18.85 4.03
C SER A 159 -8.55 -20.33 4.39
N ARG A 160 -9.27 -20.75 5.43
CA ARG A 160 -9.30 -22.14 5.92
C ARG A 160 -9.84 -23.12 4.86
N GLY A 161 -10.71 -22.66 3.96
CA GLY A 161 -11.34 -23.49 2.91
C GLY A 161 -10.93 -23.13 1.48
N ALA A 162 -10.24 -22.01 1.27
CA ALA A 162 -9.89 -21.54 -0.07
C ALA A 162 -8.52 -20.85 -0.03
N LYS A 163 -7.60 -21.30 -0.89
CA LYS A 163 -6.29 -20.67 -1.07
C LYS A 163 -5.96 -20.59 -2.55
N GLY A 164 -5.54 -19.41 -2.99
CA GLY A 164 -5.13 -19.18 -4.36
C GLY A 164 -5.02 -17.71 -4.72
N GLU A 165 -5.10 -17.42 -6.00
CA GLU A 165 -4.77 -16.12 -6.58
C GLU A 165 -5.81 -15.72 -7.64
N ILE A 166 -6.09 -14.42 -7.73
CA ILE A 166 -6.92 -13.83 -8.78
C ILE A 166 -6.07 -12.80 -9.52
N TYR A 167 -6.10 -12.85 -10.84
CA TYR A 167 -5.27 -12.02 -11.71
C TYR A 167 -6.11 -10.90 -12.32
N PHE A 168 -5.56 -9.69 -12.30
CA PHE A 168 -6.22 -8.47 -12.76
C PHE A 168 -5.39 -7.72 -13.79
N ASN A 169 -6.04 -7.27 -14.86
CA ASN A 169 -5.48 -6.35 -15.86
C ASN A 169 -6.36 -5.11 -15.97
N ASP A 170 -5.81 -3.92 -15.76
CA ASP A 170 -6.58 -2.64 -15.81
C ASP A 170 -7.86 -2.67 -14.96
N GLY A 171 -7.82 -3.35 -13.81
CA GLY A 171 -8.97 -3.53 -12.92
C GLY A 171 -9.93 -4.66 -13.31
N GLN A 172 -9.76 -5.31 -14.45
CA GLN A 172 -10.60 -6.44 -14.88
C GLN A 172 -10.03 -7.78 -14.43
N ILE A 173 -10.90 -8.68 -13.99
CA ILE A 173 -10.54 -10.05 -13.64
C ILE A 173 -10.30 -10.84 -14.93
N VAL A 174 -9.06 -11.26 -15.14
CA VAL A 174 -8.61 -11.97 -16.35
C VAL A 174 -8.31 -13.44 -16.08
N GLY A 175 -8.13 -13.81 -14.82
CA GLY A 175 -7.89 -15.19 -14.44
C GLY A 175 -8.02 -15.39 -12.93
N ALA A 176 -8.17 -16.64 -12.53
CA ALA A 176 -8.04 -17.05 -11.14
C ALA A 176 -7.44 -18.45 -11.09
N ASN A 177 -6.72 -18.76 -10.01
CA ASN A 177 -6.08 -20.03 -9.80
C ASN A 177 -6.22 -20.44 -8.34
N SER A 178 -6.81 -21.60 -8.09
CA SER A 178 -6.87 -22.21 -6.78
C SER A 178 -6.02 -23.48 -6.75
N ARG A 179 -5.88 -24.11 -5.58
CA ARG A 179 -5.14 -25.38 -5.48
C ARG A 179 -5.72 -26.49 -6.39
N SER A 180 -7.01 -26.44 -6.72
CA SER A 180 -7.73 -27.53 -7.40
C SER A 180 -8.37 -27.13 -8.73
N SER A 181 -8.56 -25.84 -8.99
CA SER A 181 -9.30 -25.33 -10.16
C SER A 181 -8.64 -24.07 -10.72
N THR A 182 -8.92 -23.74 -11.98
CA THR A 182 -8.44 -22.53 -12.66
C THR A 182 -9.59 -21.79 -13.34
N GLY A 183 -9.43 -20.51 -13.62
CA GLY A 183 -10.43 -19.68 -14.30
C GLY A 183 -11.65 -19.39 -13.44
N THR A 184 -12.84 -19.45 -14.04
CA THR A 184 -14.12 -19.17 -13.39
C THR A 184 -14.40 -20.09 -12.19
N GLU A 185 -14.02 -21.37 -12.28
CA GLU A 185 -14.20 -22.34 -11.20
C GLU A 185 -13.37 -21.99 -9.95
N ALA A 186 -12.15 -21.49 -10.15
CA ALA A 186 -11.34 -20.98 -9.05
C ALA A 186 -11.99 -19.74 -8.43
N LEU A 187 -12.45 -18.81 -9.27
CA LEU A 187 -13.09 -17.57 -8.83
C LEU A 187 -14.38 -17.83 -8.03
N LYS A 188 -15.20 -18.78 -8.47
CA LYS A 188 -16.43 -19.23 -7.77
C LYS A 188 -16.15 -19.74 -6.36
N SER A 189 -15.01 -20.41 -6.17
CA SER A 189 -14.58 -20.87 -4.85
C SER A 189 -14.22 -19.72 -3.91
N PHE A 190 -13.62 -18.64 -4.43
CA PHE A 190 -13.21 -17.46 -3.66
C PHE A 190 -14.37 -16.55 -3.27
N LEU A 191 -15.43 -16.44 -4.09
CA LEU A 191 -16.59 -15.59 -3.79
C LEU A 191 -17.36 -15.97 -2.52
N GLY A 192 -17.19 -17.20 -2.03
CA GLY A 192 -17.79 -17.65 -0.76
C GLY A 192 -16.93 -17.41 0.48
N VAL A 193 -15.76 -16.80 0.35
CA VAL A 193 -14.85 -16.58 1.47
C VAL A 193 -15.36 -15.41 2.31
N THR A 194 -15.74 -15.70 3.55
CA THR A 194 -16.16 -14.70 4.56
C THR A 194 -15.10 -14.45 5.62
N GLU A 195 -14.04 -15.25 5.64
CA GLU A 195 -12.99 -15.24 6.67
C GLU A 195 -11.64 -15.55 6.03
N GLY A 196 -10.56 -14.91 6.48
CA GLY A 196 -9.21 -15.14 5.96
C GLY A 196 -8.49 -13.85 5.58
N SER A 197 -7.25 -13.94 5.14
CA SER A 197 -6.45 -12.80 4.72
C SER A 197 -6.38 -12.68 3.20
N PHE A 198 -6.21 -11.46 2.73
CA PHE A 198 -5.89 -11.17 1.34
C PHE A 198 -4.67 -10.27 1.20
N GLU A 199 -4.00 -10.44 0.07
CA GLU A 199 -2.86 -9.64 -0.32
C GLU A 199 -2.92 -9.39 -1.83
N PHE A 200 -3.19 -8.16 -2.24
CA PHE A 200 -3.05 -7.74 -3.62
C PHE A 200 -1.64 -7.23 -3.86
N LYS A 201 -0.94 -7.70 -4.89
CA LYS A 201 0.34 -7.16 -5.34
C LYS A 201 0.19 -6.62 -6.75
N ARG A 202 0.48 -5.33 -6.97
CA ARG A 202 0.54 -4.84 -8.35
C ARG A 202 1.71 -5.45 -9.09
N THR A 203 1.49 -5.63 -10.39
CA THR A 203 2.53 -6.04 -11.31
C THR A 203 2.45 -5.19 -12.57
N ALA A 204 3.59 -4.94 -13.19
CA ALA A 204 3.65 -4.36 -14.53
C ALA A 204 3.39 -5.42 -15.63
N LYS A 205 3.35 -6.70 -15.26
CA LYS A 205 3.15 -7.81 -16.19
C LYS A 205 1.67 -8.09 -16.38
N GLN A 206 1.21 -8.02 -17.63
CA GLN A 206 -0.14 -8.39 -18.02
C GLN A 206 -0.33 -9.92 -17.96
N TYR A 207 -1.45 -10.36 -17.40
CA TYR A 207 -1.84 -11.77 -17.38
C TYR A 207 -2.66 -12.14 -18.63
N PRO A 208 -2.61 -13.40 -19.10
CA PRO A 208 -3.49 -13.86 -20.16
C PRO A 208 -4.95 -13.82 -19.70
N ASP A 209 -5.83 -13.32 -20.56
CA ASP A 209 -7.27 -13.29 -20.31
C ASP A 209 -7.91 -14.63 -20.63
N ASN A 210 -8.09 -15.43 -19.58
CA ASN A 210 -8.67 -16.76 -19.62
C ASN A 210 -10.14 -16.78 -19.18
N ILE A 211 -10.68 -15.64 -18.74
CA ILE A 211 -12.07 -15.51 -18.28
C ILE A 211 -12.91 -14.73 -19.29
N GLY A 212 -12.34 -13.72 -19.96
CA GLY A 212 -13.02 -12.92 -20.97
C GLY A 212 -14.16 -12.06 -20.41
N ALA A 213 -14.02 -11.58 -19.17
CA ALA A 213 -15.10 -10.85 -18.50
C ALA A 213 -15.21 -9.40 -18.99
N THR A 214 -16.38 -9.03 -19.50
CA THR A 214 -16.67 -7.64 -19.92
C THR A 214 -16.86 -6.69 -18.74
N SER A 215 -17.26 -7.21 -17.57
CA SER A 215 -17.43 -6.47 -16.32
C SER A 215 -17.26 -7.41 -15.14
N ASN A 216 -16.54 -7.00 -14.10
CA ASN A 216 -16.35 -7.83 -12.91
C ASN A 216 -17.68 -8.02 -12.16
N MET A 217 -18.54 -6.99 -12.10
CA MET A 217 -19.85 -7.09 -11.48
C MET A 217 -20.72 -8.15 -12.15
N GLN A 218 -20.79 -8.13 -13.49
CA GLN A 218 -21.54 -9.12 -14.26
C GLN A 218 -21.00 -10.53 -13.98
N LEU A 219 -19.68 -10.70 -14.08
CA LEU A 219 -18.99 -11.96 -13.81
C LEU A 219 -19.30 -12.50 -12.41
N MET A 220 -19.19 -11.64 -11.39
CA MET A 220 -19.43 -12.04 -10.00
C MET A 220 -20.88 -12.47 -9.76
N MET A 221 -21.86 -11.75 -10.32
CA MET A 221 -23.27 -12.09 -10.18
C MET A 221 -23.62 -13.40 -10.89
N ASP A 222 -23.08 -13.61 -12.10
CA ASP A 222 -23.27 -14.87 -12.84
C ASP A 222 -22.68 -16.07 -12.07
N LEU A 223 -21.50 -15.91 -11.47
CA LEU A 223 -20.86 -16.96 -10.67
C LEU A 223 -21.57 -17.24 -9.35
N LEU A 224 -22.11 -16.22 -8.68
CA LEU A 224 -22.93 -16.40 -7.47
C LEU A 224 -24.20 -17.18 -7.79
N ARG A 225 -24.90 -16.78 -8.87
CA ARG A 225 -26.12 -17.47 -9.31
C ARG A 225 -25.83 -18.94 -9.63
N ALA A 226 -24.77 -19.21 -10.38
CA ALA A 226 -24.35 -20.57 -10.68
C ALA A 226 -23.96 -21.38 -9.43
N LYS A 227 -23.54 -20.72 -8.35
CA LYS A 227 -23.21 -21.35 -7.07
C LYS A 227 -24.46 -21.68 -6.26
N ASP A 228 -25.43 -20.76 -6.23
CA ASP A 228 -26.70 -20.99 -5.54
C ASP A 228 -27.52 -22.08 -6.23
N GLU A 229 -27.55 -22.11 -7.57
CA GLU A 229 -28.24 -23.16 -8.34
C GLU A 229 -27.64 -24.56 -8.07
N GLU A 230 -26.31 -24.67 -8.00
CA GLU A 230 -25.63 -25.93 -7.67
C GLU A 230 -25.86 -26.35 -6.22
N THR A 231 -25.83 -25.40 -5.28
CA THR A 231 -26.11 -25.65 -3.87
C THR A 231 -27.56 -26.09 -3.64
N ALA A 232 -28.50 -25.53 -4.41
CA ALA A 232 -29.91 -25.89 -4.38
C ALA A 232 -30.20 -27.26 -5.03
N ALA A 233 -29.46 -27.64 -6.07
CA ALA A 233 -29.60 -28.94 -6.73
C ALA A 233 -29.06 -30.13 -5.90
N LEU A 234 -28.22 -29.85 -4.90
CA LEU A 234 -27.64 -30.84 -3.98
C LEU A 234 -28.44 -31.02 -2.67
N ARG A 235 -29.54 -30.29 -2.49
CA ARG A 235 -30.46 -30.39 -1.34
C ARG A 235 -31.77 -31.07 -1.72
#